data_AF-A0A662QV41-F1
#
_entry.id   AF-A0A662QV41-F1
#
_cell.length_a   1.000
_cell.length_b   1.000
_cell.length_c   1.000
_cell.angle_alpha   90.00
_cell.angle_beta   90.00
_cell.angle_gamma   90.00
#
_symmetry.space_group_name_H-M   'P 1'
#
loop_
_entity.id
_entity.type
_entity.pdbx_description
1 polymer ?
#
loop_
_entity_poly.entity_id
_entity_poly.type
_entity_poly.pdbx_seq_one_letter_code
_entity_poly.pdbx_strand_id
1 'polypeptide(L)'
;MKKEDAAIKKRVRRQTKDAKTDTKAQSPGKKRRSSAAMRKKDDVKQEKFRVSGLERSYFAMALVVVCVMGFWVVFLWDEPVSPDGRVVEFSFVNDSLDDDVSDNSSFEILEEQYAQIVHCNEFIARREYNESIECLKKAYSMNEDNAAVVVGLGNIYFDEGDYDEACEYYSKAVALNGSDKRLRYNYALALEMMNRSDDAIEQYRLAVEIDEGYVMAMNNLGVLLQKSGLLNESRDLFESALARDSNNTVVLLNYANVLSEIGANSEAEASYRRVIEIDADYKEVYRNFAQFLYNSKRYAEAKDMMEKAD
;
A
#
# COMPACT_ATOMS: atom_id res chain seq x y z
N MET A 1 -13.22 -37.11 -25.95
CA MET A 1 -12.04 -36.23 -26.00
C MET A 1 -10.78 -36.92 -26.54
N LYS A 2 -10.81 -37.54 -27.74
CA LYS A 2 -9.60 -38.05 -28.42
C LYS A 2 -9.63 -37.84 -29.95
N LYS A 3 -10.51 -36.97 -30.46
CA LYS A 3 -10.65 -36.67 -31.89
C LYS A 3 -10.39 -35.20 -32.27
N GLU A 4 -10.20 -34.30 -31.31
CA GLU A 4 -9.90 -32.88 -31.58
C GLU A 4 -8.39 -32.55 -31.61
N ASP A 5 -7.54 -33.37 -30.97
CA ASP A 5 -6.08 -33.15 -30.95
C ASP A 5 -5.35 -33.43 -32.28
N ALA A 6 -6.00 -34.14 -33.22
CA ALA A 6 -5.41 -34.47 -34.51
C ALA A 6 -5.55 -33.34 -35.56
N ALA A 7 -6.48 -32.40 -35.35
CA ALA A 7 -6.75 -31.30 -36.29
C ALA A 7 -5.79 -30.11 -36.08
N ILE A 8 -5.32 -29.87 -34.85
CA ILE A 8 -4.50 -28.70 -34.51
C ILE A 8 -3.03 -28.90 -34.93
N LYS A 9 -2.48 -30.13 -34.82
CA LYS A 9 -1.10 -30.43 -35.27
C LYS A 9 -0.88 -30.35 -36.79
N LYS A 10 -1.95 -30.36 -37.60
CA LYS A 10 -1.84 -30.28 -39.07
C LYS A 10 -1.77 -28.84 -39.60
N ARG A 11 -2.15 -27.85 -38.78
CA ARG A 11 -2.11 -26.41 -39.14
C ARG A 11 -0.74 -25.77 -38.89
N VAL A 12 -0.02 -26.23 -37.87
CA VAL A 12 1.32 -25.72 -37.48
C VAL A 12 2.42 -26.13 -38.49
N ARG A 13 2.30 -27.27 -39.17
CA ARG A 13 3.29 -27.73 -40.17
C ARG A 13 3.22 -27.05 -41.54
N ARG A 14 2.18 -26.23 -41.81
CA ARG A 14 2.04 -25.53 -43.09
C ARG A 14 2.64 -24.12 -43.10
N GLN A 15 2.82 -23.47 -41.95
CA GLN A 15 3.37 -22.11 -41.90
C GLN A 15 4.91 -22.06 -41.80
N THR A 16 5.58 -23.17 -41.51
CA THR A 16 7.05 -23.22 -41.41
C THR A 16 7.75 -23.65 -42.71
N LYS A 17 7.04 -23.68 -43.84
CA LYS A 17 7.62 -24.10 -45.15
C LYS A 17 7.84 -22.98 -46.17
N ASP A 18 7.38 -21.76 -45.91
CA ASP A 18 7.36 -20.69 -46.94
C ASP A 18 8.37 -19.54 -46.70
N ALA A 19 9.41 -19.71 -45.87
CA ALA A 19 10.38 -18.63 -45.60
C ALA A 19 11.87 -19.01 -45.79
N LYS A 20 12.17 -20.04 -46.59
CA LYS A 20 13.56 -20.41 -46.93
C LYS A 20 13.73 -20.78 -48.40
N THR A 21 13.83 -19.76 -49.26
CA THR A 21 14.45 -19.74 -50.61
C THR A 21 14.13 -18.35 -51.16
N ASP A 22 15.05 -17.38 -51.20
CA ASP A 22 16.00 -17.11 -52.29
C ASP A 22 16.83 -15.90 -51.83
N THR A 23 18.16 -15.86 -51.84
CA THR A 23 18.98 -15.64 -53.03
C THR A 23 20.45 -15.74 -52.62
N LYS A 24 21.24 -16.48 -53.40
CA LYS A 24 22.70 -16.49 -53.35
C LYS A 24 23.25 -15.52 -54.39
N ALA A 25 24.36 -14.87 -54.01
CA ALA A 25 25.50 -14.46 -54.84
C ALA A 25 25.38 -13.16 -55.67
N GLN A 26 26.17 -12.13 -55.32
CA GLN A 26 27.52 -11.90 -55.88
C GLN A 26 28.07 -10.54 -55.41
N SER A 27 29.23 -10.56 -54.76
CA SER A 27 30.13 -9.41 -54.64
C SER A 27 30.96 -9.24 -55.93
N PRO A 28 31.42 -8.02 -56.26
CA PRO A 28 32.88 -7.82 -56.17
C PRO A 28 33.33 -6.40 -55.76
N GLY A 29 34.41 -6.36 -54.96
CA GLY A 29 35.66 -5.67 -55.33
C GLY A 29 35.73 -4.13 -55.38
N LYS A 30 36.22 -3.55 -54.28
CA LYS A 30 37.06 -2.33 -54.14
C LYS A 30 37.42 -1.54 -55.41
N LYS A 31 37.21 -0.20 -55.37
CA LYS A 31 38.14 0.82 -55.91
C LYS A 31 38.05 2.15 -55.14
N ARG A 32 39.22 2.67 -54.74
CA ARG A 32 39.48 4.01 -54.16
C ARG A 32 39.45 5.10 -55.24
N ARG A 33 39.10 6.34 -54.83
CA ARG A 33 39.56 7.70 -55.27
C ARG A 33 38.37 8.68 -55.35
N SER A 34 38.20 9.63 -54.42
CA SER A 34 38.77 10.99 -54.33
C SER A 34 38.06 12.05 -55.20
N SER A 35 37.48 13.08 -54.56
CA SER A 35 37.27 14.50 -54.98
C SER A 35 35.98 15.02 -54.29
N ALA A 36 36.03 15.97 -53.35
CA ALA A 36 36.27 17.41 -53.45
C ALA A 36 35.08 18.19 -54.07
N ALA A 37 34.63 19.22 -53.31
CA ALA A 37 33.55 20.20 -53.57
C ALA A 37 32.11 19.67 -53.31
N MET A 38 31.25 20.29 -52.50
CA MET A 38 30.95 21.71 -52.37
C MET A 38 30.62 22.14 -50.92
N ARG A 39 31.12 23.34 -50.57
CA ARG A 39 30.68 24.22 -49.48
C ARG A 39 29.41 24.96 -49.90
N LYS A 40 28.48 25.17 -48.95
CA LYS A 40 27.95 26.47 -48.46
C LYS A 40 26.78 26.14 -47.50
N LYS A 41 27.01 26.26 -46.19
CA LYS A 41 26.78 27.45 -45.34
C LYS A 41 25.28 27.65 -45.08
N ASP A 42 24.87 27.29 -43.87
CA ASP A 42 23.97 28.11 -43.06
C ASP A 42 24.50 28.10 -41.62
N ASP A 43 24.93 29.28 -41.18
CA ASP A 43 25.43 29.58 -39.84
C ASP A 43 24.22 29.85 -38.93
N VAL A 44 23.95 28.98 -37.95
CA VAL A 44 23.22 29.36 -36.72
C VAL A 44 24.08 28.98 -35.53
N LYS A 45 24.38 30.00 -34.72
CA LYS A 45 25.34 30.03 -33.62
C LYS A 45 25.01 28.95 -32.57
N GLN A 46 25.96 28.07 -32.30
CA GLN A 46 26.01 27.33 -31.03
C GLN A 46 26.54 28.26 -29.93
N GLU A 47 25.68 28.66 -29.01
CA GLU A 47 26.10 29.15 -27.70
C GLU A 47 26.44 27.94 -26.83
N LYS A 48 27.74 27.66 -26.68
CA LYS A 48 28.24 26.68 -25.73
C LYS A 48 28.01 27.22 -24.31
N PHE A 49 26.95 26.77 -23.63
CA PHE A 49 26.90 26.85 -22.17
C PHE A 49 27.95 25.87 -21.61
N ARG A 50 29.06 26.44 -21.15
CA ARG A 50 30.15 25.73 -20.50
C ARG A 50 29.74 25.53 -19.04
N VAL A 51 29.00 24.45 -18.76
CA VAL A 51 28.70 24.04 -17.38
C VAL A 51 30.03 23.67 -16.71
N SER A 52 30.31 24.33 -15.59
CA SER A 52 31.55 24.18 -14.84
C SER A 52 31.68 22.77 -14.27
N GLY A 53 32.91 22.25 -14.18
CA GLY A 53 33.20 20.87 -13.78
C GLY A 53 32.81 20.49 -12.34
N LEU A 54 32.14 21.37 -11.60
CA LEU A 54 31.67 21.11 -10.24
C LEU A 54 30.33 20.34 -10.21
N GLU A 55 29.44 20.57 -11.19
CA GLU A 55 28.12 19.91 -11.24
C GLU A 55 28.21 18.43 -11.65
N ARG A 56 29.23 18.04 -12.42
CA ARG A 56 29.51 16.63 -12.72
C ARG A 56 29.99 15.83 -11.51
N SER A 57 30.52 16.50 -10.48
CA SER A 57 30.95 15.84 -9.24
C SER A 57 29.77 15.49 -8.33
N TYR A 58 28.70 16.30 -8.35
CA TYR A 58 27.44 15.99 -7.66
C TYR A 58 26.71 14.83 -8.35
N PHE A 59 26.73 14.78 -9.68
CA PHE A 59 26.19 13.66 -10.47
C PHE A 59 26.88 12.32 -10.20
N ALA A 60 28.19 12.31 -9.93
CA ALA A 60 28.90 11.09 -9.56
C ALA A 60 28.64 10.68 -8.10
N MET A 61 28.48 11.63 -7.16
CA MET A 61 28.16 11.29 -5.77
C MET A 61 26.71 10.83 -5.58
N ALA A 62 25.75 11.41 -6.31
CA ALA A 62 24.35 10.97 -6.21
C ALA A 62 24.15 9.54 -6.75
N LEU A 63 24.78 9.18 -7.87
CA LEU A 63 24.73 7.81 -8.39
C LEU A 63 25.53 6.81 -7.53
N VAL A 64 26.65 7.23 -6.92
CA VAL A 64 27.48 6.36 -6.09
C VAL A 64 26.85 6.13 -4.70
N VAL A 65 26.08 7.08 -4.17
CA VAL A 65 25.28 6.84 -2.94
C VAL A 65 24.17 5.82 -3.20
N VAL A 66 23.62 5.76 -4.41
CA VAL A 66 22.62 4.75 -4.82
C VAL A 66 23.27 3.39 -5.13
N CYS A 67 24.53 3.33 -5.57
CA CYS A 67 25.18 2.05 -5.95
C CYS A 67 26.15 1.44 -4.92
N VAL A 68 26.52 2.10 -3.81
CA VAL A 68 27.47 1.54 -2.82
C VAL A 68 26.83 0.97 -1.55
N MET A 69 25.52 1.10 -1.33
CA MET A 69 24.84 0.46 -0.20
C MET A 69 23.95 -0.72 -0.62
N GLY A 70 24.46 -1.55 -1.53
CA GLY A 70 24.07 -2.96 -1.64
C GLY A 70 24.63 -3.79 -0.47
N PHE A 71 24.33 -3.37 0.76
CA PHE A 71 24.73 -4.05 1.98
C PHE A 71 23.51 -4.21 2.87
N TRP A 72 23.20 -5.47 3.17
CA TRP A 72 22.23 -5.88 4.17
C TRP A 72 22.39 -5.06 5.45
N VAL A 73 21.38 -4.26 5.75
CA VAL A 73 21.14 -3.72 7.09
C VAL A 73 19.86 -4.39 7.58
N VAL A 74 20.02 -5.63 8.03
CA VAL A 74 19.14 -6.18 9.06
C VAL A 74 19.41 -5.35 10.31
N PHE A 75 18.68 -4.24 10.46
CA PHE A 75 18.50 -3.60 11.76
C PHE A 75 17.08 -3.89 12.20
N LEU A 76 16.98 -4.69 13.25
CA LEU A 76 15.83 -4.81 14.11
C LEU A 76 15.41 -3.41 14.58
N TRP A 77 14.30 -2.91 14.06
CA TRP A 77 13.55 -1.83 14.70
C TRP A 77 12.07 -2.21 14.61
N ASP A 78 11.48 -2.48 15.78
CA ASP A 78 10.03 -2.46 15.98
C ASP A 78 9.48 -1.14 15.40
N GLU A 79 8.55 -1.25 14.46
CA GLU A 79 7.87 -0.09 13.89
C GLU A 79 6.97 0.57 14.94
N PRO A 80 6.96 1.91 15.06
CA PRO A 80 6.06 2.60 15.97
C PRO A 80 4.66 2.59 15.36
N VAL A 81 3.91 1.52 15.65
CA VAL A 81 2.45 1.51 15.52
C VAL A 81 1.92 2.58 16.48
N SER A 82 1.32 3.62 15.93
CA SER A 82 0.54 4.56 16.75
C SER A 82 -0.55 3.76 17.50
N PRO A 83 -0.94 4.13 18.74
CA PRO A 83 -1.88 3.32 19.53
C PRO A 83 -3.25 3.06 18.86
N ASP A 84 -3.57 3.79 17.79
CA ASP A 84 -4.75 3.67 16.94
C ASP A 84 -4.51 2.93 15.60
N GLY A 85 -3.34 2.30 15.43
CA GLY A 85 -3.05 1.44 14.28
C GLY A 85 -2.72 2.19 12.99
N ARG A 86 -2.41 3.50 13.03
CA ARG A 86 -1.94 4.22 11.83
C ARG A 86 -0.51 3.83 11.51
N VAL A 87 -0.32 3.23 10.35
CA VAL A 87 0.98 3.05 9.71
C VAL A 87 1.22 4.30 8.87
N VAL A 88 2.04 5.23 9.36
CA VAL A 88 2.57 6.32 8.53
C VAL A 88 3.82 5.79 7.85
N GLU A 89 3.64 4.94 6.85
CA GLU A 89 4.74 4.53 5.98
C GLU A 89 4.52 5.12 4.58
N PHE A 90 5.35 6.11 4.25
CA PHE A 90 5.61 6.46 2.87
C PHE A 90 6.40 5.31 2.26
N SER A 91 5.72 4.39 1.59
CA SER A 91 6.41 3.49 0.69
C SER A 91 7.14 4.35 -0.33
N PHE A 92 8.47 4.41 -0.25
CA PHE A 92 9.28 4.91 -1.34
C PHE A 92 9.05 3.94 -2.51
N VAL A 93 8.09 4.27 -3.38
CA VAL A 93 7.87 3.56 -4.63
C VAL A 93 9.04 3.93 -5.54
N ASN A 94 10.14 3.19 -5.42
CA ASN A 94 11.26 3.28 -6.35
C ASN A 94 11.35 2.05 -7.26
N ASP A 95 10.30 1.21 -7.29
CA ASP A 95 10.35 -0.14 -7.87
C ASP A 95 9.60 -0.29 -9.21
N SER A 96 9.44 0.77 -10.01
CA SER A 96 8.88 0.63 -11.37
C SER A 96 9.49 1.52 -12.44
N LEU A 97 10.72 2.00 -12.28
CA LEU A 97 11.45 2.69 -13.36
C LEU A 97 12.13 1.69 -14.30
N ASP A 98 11.34 0.84 -14.95
CA ASP A 98 11.82 -0.12 -15.94
C ASP A 98 11.07 0.03 -17.28
N ASP A 99 10.81 1.28 -17.70
CA ASP A 99 10.31 1.57 -19.04
C ASP A 99 11.10 2.68 -19.74
N ASP A 100 11.37 2.42 -21.02
CA ASP A 100 12.21 3.13 -21.98
C ASP A 100 11.74 4.60 -22.20
N VAL A 101 12.16 5.54 -21.35
CA VAL A 101 11.81 6.97 -21.49
C VAL A 101 12.66 7.59 -22.62
N SER A 102 12.16 7.49 -23.84
CA SER A 102 12.78 8.10 -25.04
C SER A 102 12.39 9.57 -25.27
N ASP A 103 11.60 10.18 -24.38
CA ASP A 103 11.14 11.56 -24.50
C ASP A 103 11.57 12.41 -23.29
N ASN A 104 12.34 13.47 -23.55
CA ASN A 104 12.96 14.33 -22.55
C ASN A 104 11.91 15.12 -21.75
N SER A 105 10.72 15.37 -22.33
CA SER A 105 9.64 16.08 -21.63
C SER A 105 8.94 15.24 -20.57
N SER A 106 8.80 13.93 -20.78
CA SER A 106 8.23 13.03 -19.77
C SER A 106 9.15 12.87 -18.57
N PHE A 107 10.47 12.91 -18.81
CA PHE A 107 11.48 12.91 -17.75
C PHE A 107 11.47 14.21 -16.94
N GLU A 108 11.38 15.37 -17.60
CA GLU A 108 11.30 16.68 -16.93
C GLU A 108 10.04 16.82 -16.04
N ILE A 109 8.87 16.34 -16.51
CA ILE A 109 7.63 16.34 -15.72
C ILE A 109 7.75 15.43 -14.49
N LEU A 110 8.40 14.27 -14.62
CA LEU A 110 8.65 13.38 -13.49
C LEU A 110 9.58 14.02 -12.46
N GLU A 111 10.69 14.63 -12.89
CA GLU A 111 11.61 15.33 -11.97
C GLU A 111 10.92 16.47 -11.21
N GLU A 112 10.10 17.26 -11.90
CA GLU A 112 9.35 18.36 -11.28
C GLU A 112 8.29 17.84 -10.29
N GLN A 113 7.58 16.76 -10.65
CA GLN A 113 6.63 16.11 -9.75
C GLN A 113 7.32 15.55 -8.49
N TYR A 114 8.48 14.89 -8.64
CA TYR A 114 9.26 14.38 -7.51
C TYR A 114 9.76 15.49 -6.59
N ALA A 115 10.28 16.59 -7.16
CA ALA A 115 10.71 17.74 -6.37
C ALA A 115 9.55 18.31 -5.54
N GLN A 116 8.35 18.38 -6.13
CA GLN A 116 7.15 18.83 -5.44
C GLN A 116 6.78 17.88 -4.29
N ILE A 117 6.74 16.56 -4.52
CA ILE A 117 6.44 15.57 -3.47
C ILE A 117 7.40 15.69 -2.28
N VAL A 118 8.71 15.82 -2.56
CA VAL A 118 9.72 15.97 -1.49
C VAL A 118 9.47 17.24 -0.68
N HIS A 119 9.10 18.34 -1.34
CA HIS A 119 8.72 19.57 -0.65
C HIS A 119 7.47 19.39 0.21
N CYS A 120 6.47 18.65 -0.28
CA CYS A 120 5.24 18.38 0.48
C CYS A 120 5.51 17.60 1.77
N ASN A 121 6.45 16.65 1.75
CA ASN A 121 6.78 15.84 2.93
C ASN A 121 7.26 16.68 4.12
N GLU A 122 7.88 17.83 3.88
CA GLU A 122 8.27 18.76 4.94
C GLU A 122 7.05 19.35 5.66
N PHE A 123 6.03 19.76 4.91
CA PHE A 123 4.77 20.28 5.47
C PHE A 123 3.98 19.20 6.20
N ILE A 124 3.95 17.98 5.66
CA ILE A 124 3.29 16.82 6.29
C ILE A 124 3.95 16.51 7.63
N ALA A 125 5.29 16.52 7.70
CA ALA A 125 6.02 16.29 8.94
C ALA A 125 5.73 17.36 10.01
N ARG A 126 5.37 18.59 9.60
CA ARG A 126 4.97 19.69 10.48
C ARG A 126 3.47 19.73 10.79
N ARG A 127 2.67 18.84 10.19
CA ARG A 127 1.19 18.86 10.22
C ARG A 127 0.58 20.17 9.70
N GLU A 128 1.27 20.80 8.75
CA GLU A 128 0.78 21.96 7.99
C GLU A 128 -0.05 21.44 6.82
N TYR A 129 -1.30 21.04 7.12
CA TYR A 129 -2.12 20.27 6.18
C TYR A 129 -2.56 21.06 4.94
N ASN A 130 -2.89 22.36 5.09
CA ASN A 130 -3.29 23.20 3.96
C ASN A 130 -2.17 23.32 2.91
N GLU A 131 -0.95 23.60 3.38
CA GLU A 131 0.24 23.72 2.56
C GLU A 131 0.60 22.37 1.91
N SER A 132 0.45 21.27 2.67
CA SER A 132 0.65 19.91 2.17
C SER A 132 -0.33 19.56 1.04
N ILE A 133 -1.62 19.88 1.20
CA ILE A 133 -2.65 19.64 0.19
C ILE A 133 -2.39 20.48 -1.06
N GLU A 134 -2.08 21.78 -0.92
CA GLU A 134 -1.79 22.63 -2.08
C GLU A 134 -0.59 22.07 -2.85
N CYS A 135 0.43 21.65 -2.12
CA CYS A 135 1.64 21.08 -2.69
C CYS A 135 1.35 19.78 -3.45
N LEU A 136 0.59 18.85 -2.86
CA LEU A 136 0.25 17.58 -3.49
C LEU A 136 -0.77 17.73 -4.62
N LYS A 137 -1.69 18.70 -4.57
CA LYS A 137 -2.58 19.01 -5.69
C LYS A 137 -1.82 19.50 -6.91
N LYS A 138 -0.75 20.28 -6.72
CA LYS A 138 0.18 20.65 -7.81
C LYS A 138 0.85 19.41 -8.38
N ALA A 139 1.42 18.55 -7.54
CA ALA A 139 2.01 17.29 -7.98
C ALA A 139 0.99 16.42 -8.72
N TYR A 140 -0.25 16.35 -8.24
CA TYR A 140 -1.33 15.58 -8.86
C TYR A 140 -1.69 16.11 -10.25
N SER A 141 -1.75 17.43 -10.42
CA SER A 141 -2.03 18.06 -11.72
C SER A 141 -0.95 17.82 -12.79
N MET A 142 0.27 17.45 -12.38
CA MET A 142 1.37 17.11 -13.30
C MET A 142 1.25 15.67 -13.82
N ASN A 143 0.84 14.73 -12.96
CA ASN A 143 0.59 13.34 -13.32
C ASN A 143 -0.40 12.71 -12.34
N GLU A 144 -1.63 12.53 -12.81
CA GLU A 144 -2.78 12.03 -12.03
C GLU A 144 -2.69 10.52 -11.75
N ASP A 145 -1.88 9.78 -12.51
CA ASP A 145 -1.68 8.33 -12.37
C ASP A 145 -0.58 7.98 -11.36
N ASN A 146 0.04 8.97 -10.72
CA ASN A 146 1.02 8.75 -9.66
C ASN A 146 0.33 8.29 -8.37
N ALA A 147 0.31 6.97 -8.14
CA ALA A 147 -0.32 6.36 -6.99
C ALA A 147 0.17 6.94 -5.65
N ALA A 148 1.46 7.28 -5.51
CA ALA A 148 1.98 7.82 -4.26
C ALA A 148 1.38 9.20 -3.93
N VAL A 149 1.19 10.06 -4.94
CA VAL A 149 0.54 11.37 -4.77
C VAL A 149 -0.92 11.21 -4.39
N VAL A 150 -1.63 10.31 -5.08
CA VAL A 150 -3.06 10.02 -4.83
C VAL A 150 -3.26 9.50 -3.40
N VAL A 151 -2.41 8.57 -2.96
CA VAL A 151 -2.43 8.03 -1.58
C VAL A 151 -2.08 9.12 -0.56
N GLY A 152 -1.08 9.96 -0.86
CA GLY A 152 -0.70 11.08 0.00
C GLY A 152 -1.85 12.06 0.23
N LEU A 153 -2.60 12.41 -0.82
CA LEU A 153 -3.80 13.24 -0.71
C LEU A 153 -4.86 12.56 0.16
N GLY A 154 -5.16 11.28 -0.10
CA GLY A 154 -6.12 10.52 0.72
C GLY A 154 -5.76 10.49 2.21
N ASN A 155 -4.48 10.27 2.53
CA ASN A 155 -3.99 10.25 3.91
C ASN A 155 -4.14 11.61 4.61
N ILE A 156 -3.80 12.71 3.94
CA ILE A 156 -3.91 14.04 4.56
C ILE A 156 -5.37 14.42 4.78
N TYR A 157 -6.24 14.18 3.79
CA TYR A 157 -7.68 14.41 3.96
C TYR A 157 -8.26 13.58 5.11
N PHE A 158 -7.83 12.32 5.24
CA PHE A 158 -8.23 11.48 6.37
C PHE A 158 -7.76 12.06 7.72
N ASP A 159 -6.52 12.55 7.79
CA ASP A 159 -5.96 13.15 9.02
C ASP A 159 -6.59 14.51 9.38
N GLU A 160 -7.07 15.28 8.40
CA GLU A 160 -7.89 16.48 8.62
C GLU A 160 -9.33 16.17 9.04
N GLY A 161 -9.77 14.92 8.87
CA GLY A 161 -11.13 14.48 9.15
C GLY A 161 -12.10 14.70 7.99
N ASP A 162 -11.60 15.04 6.81
CA ASP A 162 -12.39 15.18 5.59
C ASP A 162 -12.51 13.83 4.87
N TYR A 163 -13.38 12.99 5.40
CA TYR A 163 -13.48 11.58 5.00
C TYR A 163 -14.10 11.37 3.61
N ASP A 164 -14.90 12.33 3.12
CA ASP A 164 -15.47 12.32 1.78
C ASP A 164 -14.35 12.40 0.73
N GLU A 165 -13.50 13.42 0.83
CA GLU A 165 -12.33 13.64 -0.01
C GLU A 165 -11.33 12.48 0.12
N ALA A 166 -11.08 12.01 1.35
CA ALA A 166 -10.22 10.84 1.59
C ALA A 166 -10.72 9.60 0.83
N CYS A 167 -12.03 9.32 0.88
CA CYS A 167 -12.63 8.21 0.15
C CYS A 167 -12.46 8.34 -1.37
N GLU A 168 -12.61 9.56 -1.94
CA GLU A 168 -12.41 9.78 -3.37
C GLU A 168 -10.98 9.43 -3.79
N TYR A 169 -9.98 9.93 -3.07
CA TYR A 169 -8.57 9.66 -3.37
C TYR A 169 -8.19 8.20 -3.10
N TYR A 170 -8.69 7.58 -2.04
CA TYR A 170 -8.44 6.15 -1.81
C TYR A 170 -9.11 5.27 -2.87
N SER A 171 -10.32 5.60 -3.34
CA SER A 171 -10.96 4.90 -4.44
C SER A 171 -10.12 4.97 -5.73
N LYS A 172 -9.56 6.15 -6.04
CA LYS A 172 -8.60 6.32 -7.15
C LYS A 172 -7.33 5.52 -6.94
N ALA A 173 -6.76 5.52 -5.73
CA ALA A 173 -5.56 4.75 -5.42
C ALA A 173 -5.77 3.23 -5.60
N VAL A 174 -6.93 2.72 -5.18
CA VAL A 174 -7.31 1.31 -5.38
C VAL A 174 -7.53 1.00 -6.86
N ALA A 175 -8.02 1.95 -7.66
CA ALA A 175 -8.14 1.77 -9.11
C ALA A 175 -6.77 1.69 -9.81
N LEU A 176 -5.78 2.42 -9.32
CA LEU A 176 -4.39 2.38 -9.82
C LEU A 176 -3.65 1.12 -9.37
N ASN A 177 -3.84 0.69 -8.11
CA ASN A 177 -3.21 -0.51 -7.56
C ASN A 177 -4.17 -1.32 -6.68
N GLY A 178 -4.99 -2.14 -7.33
CA GLY A 178 -6.01 -2.95 -6.66
C GLY A 178 -5.47 -4.13 -5.84
N SER A 179 -4.18 -4.43 -5.91
CA SER A 179 -3.55 -5.54 -5.18
C SER A 179 -2.82 -5.10 -3.90
N ASP A 180 -2.83 -3.81 -3.55
CA ASP A 180 -2.28 -3.37 -2.26
C ASP A 180 -3.33 -3.44 -1.15
N LYS A 181 -3.15 -4.40 -0.24
CA LYS A 181 -3.98 -4.58 0.96
C LYS A 181 -4.09 -3.33 1.83
N ARG A 182 -3.03 -2.51 1.91
CA ARG A 182 -3.00 -1.30 2.75
C ARG A 182 -3.92 -0.23 2.20
N LEU A 183 -3.97 -0.09 0.87
CA LEU A 183 -4.89 0.86 0.23
C LEU A 183 -6.34 0.50 0.48
N ARG A 184 -6.67 -0.79 0.38
CA ARG A 184 -8.02 -1.28 0.70
C ARG A 184 -8.38 -1.07 2.16
N TYR A 185 -7.44 -1.32 3.07
CA TYR A 185 -7.63 -1.07 4.50
C TYR A 185 -7.85 0.42 4.82
N ASN A 186 -7.03 1.31 4.27
CA ASN A 186 -7.20 2.75 4.48
C ASN A 186 -8.52 3.26 3.86
N TYR A 187 -8.90 2.72 2.70
CA TYR A 187 -10.19 3.04 2.11
C TYR A 187 -11.35 2.59 2.99
N ALA A 188 -11.28 1.37 3.54
CA ALA A 188 -12.26 0.84 4.48
C ALA A 188 -12.37 1.71 5.75
N LEU A 189 -11.25 2.16 6.31
CA LEU A 189 -11.24 3.08 7.45
C LEU A 189 -11.97 4.40 7.13
N ALA A 190 -11.70 5.01 5.97
CA ALA A 190 -12.38 6.24 5.56
C ALA A 190 -13.89 6.02 5.42
N LEU A 191 -14.31 4.88 4.85
CA LEU A 191 -15.72 4.50 4.74
C LEU A 191 -16.38 4.29 6.12
N GLU A 192 -15.67 3.70 7.09
CA GLU A 192 -16.17 3.58 8.47
C GLU A 192 -16.41 4.94 9.11
N MET A 193 -15.50 5.89 8.94
CA MET A 193 -15.64 7.25 9.47
C MET A 193 -16.85 7.99 8.86
N MET A 194 -17.25 7.61 7.64
CA MET A 194 -18.47 8.08 6.97
C MET A 194 -19.74 7.28 7.35
N ASN A 195 -19.65 6.32 8.27
CA ASN A 195 -20.74 5.38 8.60
C ASN A 195 -21.22 4.52 7.40
N ARG A 196 -20.37 4.28 6.41
CA ARG A 196 -20.64 3.41 5.25
C ARG A 196 -20.18 1.98 5.53
N SER A 197 -20.76 1.36 6.55
CA SER A 197 -20.30 0.08 7.10
C SER A 197 -20.28 -1.07 6.08
N ASP A 198 -21.28 -1.16 5.19
CA ASP A 198 -21.35 -2.24 4.20
C ASP A 198 -20.20 -2.14 3.18
N ASP A 199 -19.90 -0.94 2.71
CA ASP A 199 -18.79 -0.68 1.79
C ASP A 199 -17.43 -0.93 2.48
N ALA A 200 -17.30 -0.53 3.76
CA ALA A 200 -16.11 -0.80 4.55
C ALA A 200 -15.84 -2.30 4.73
N ILE A 201 -16.90 -3.09 5.01
CA ILE A 201 -16.82 -4.55 5.11
C ILE A 201 -16.28 -5.15 3.81
N GLU A 202 -16.76 -4.70 2.65
CA GLU A 202 -16.27 -5.18 1.35
C GLU A 202 -14.76 -4.89 1.20
N GLN A 203 -14.33 -3.67 1.48
CA GLN A 203 -12.92 -3.29 1.32
C GLN A 203 -12.00 -4.02 2.29
N TYR A 204 -12.40 -4.23 3.55
CA TYR A 204 -11.62 -5.06 4.48
C TYR A 204 -11.54 -6.51 4.05
N ARG A 205 -12.64 -7.11 3.56
CA ARG A 205 -12.62 -8.48 3.03
C ARG A 205 -11.61 -8.62 1.91
N LEU A 206 -11.60 -7.67 0.98
CA LEU A 206 -10.62 -7.66 -0.10
C LEU A 206 -9.19 -7.46 0.41
N ALA A 207 -8.98 -6.68 1.47
CA ALA A 207 -7.65 -6.55 2.11
C ALA A 207 -7.18 -7.88 2.72
N VAL A 208 -8.08 -8.62 3.38
CA VAL A 208 -7.82 -9.95 3.96
C VAL A 208 -7.64 -11.02 2.88
N GLU A 209 -8.34 -10.92 1.75
CA GLU A 209 -8.16 -11.84 0.61
C GLU A 209 -6.78 -11.66 -0.05
N ILE A 210 -6.28 -10.43 -0.13
CA ILE A 210 -4.93 -10.15 -0.63
C ILE A 210 -3.86 -10.68 0.34
N ASP A 211 -4.09 -10.56 1.64
CA ASP A 211 -3.19 -11.08 2.67
C ASP A 211 -3.96 -11.64 3.87
N GLU A 212 -4.06 -12.97 3.90
CA GLU A 212 -4.70 -13.73 4.98
C GLU A 212 -4.01 -13.55 6.34
N GLY A 213 -2.81 -12.95 6.38
CA GLY A 213 -2.08 -12.61 7.59
C GLY A 213 -2.34 -11.19 8.09
N TYR A 214 -3.22 -10.42 7.45
CA TYR A 214 -3.39 -9.00 7.78
C TYR A 214 -4.30 -8.77 9.01
N VAL A 215 -3.73 -9.03 10.19
CA VAL A 215 -4.42 -9.01 11.50
C VAL A 215 -5.22 -7.73 11.76
N MET A 216 -4.71 -6.55 11.37
CA MET A 216 -5.42 -5.29 11.57
C MET A 216 -6.74 -5.24 10.79
N ALA A 217 -6.73 -5.64 9.51
CA ALA A 217 -7.94 -5.71 8.70
C ALA A 217 -8.93 -6.76 9.23
N MET A 218 -8.43 -7.91 9.68
CA MET A 218 -9.26 -8.96 10.28
C MET A 218 -9.94 -8.48 11.57
N ASN A 219 -9.22 -7.73 12.41
CA ASN A 219 -9.77 -7.16 13.63
C ASN A 219 -10.91 -6.18 13.35
N ASN A 220 -10.69 -5.20 12.46
CA ASN A 220 -11.70 -4.18 12.16
C ASN A 220 -12.91 -4.79 11.43
N LEU A 221 -12.67 -5.70 10.50
CA LEU A 221 -13.74 -6.48 9.86
C LEU A 221 -14.54 -7.28 10.89
N GLY A 222 -13.86 -7.97 11.83
CA GLY A 222 -14.52 -8.71 12.90
C GLY A 222 -15.43 -7.82 13.75
N VAL A 223 -14.96 -6.62 14.13
CA VAL A 223 -15.76 -5.63 14.89
C VAL A 223 -16.97 -5.15 14.09
N LEU A 224 -16.82 -4.85 12.80
CA LEU A 224 -17.94 -4.46 11.94
C LEU A 224 -18.97 -5.59 11.78
N LEU A 225 -18.51 -6.83 11.58
CA LEU A 225 -19.40 -7.99 11.47
C LEU A 225 -20.15 -8.26 12.77
N GLN A 226 -19.52 -8.05 13.93
CA GLN A 226 -20.18 -8.10 15.22
C GLN A 226 -21.31 -7.05 15.29
N LYS A 227 -21.03 -5.80 14.93
CA LYS A 227 -22.04 -4.72 14.89
C LYS A 227 -23.19 -5.04 13.92
N SER A 228 -22.91 -5.75 12.82
CA SER A 228 -23.91 -6.20 11.85
C SER A 228 -24.64 -7.49 12.26
N GLY A 229 -24.35 -8.05 13.45
CA GLY A 229 -24.99 -9.27 13.96
C GLY A 229 -24.47 -10.58 13.35
N LEU A 230 -23.43 -10.52 12.52
CA LEU A 230 -22.79 -11.69 11.89
C LEU A 230 -21.76 -12.32 12.84
N LEU A 231 -22.22 -12.71 14.02
CA LEU A 231 -21.36 -13.09 15.15
C LEU A 231 -20.45 -14.30 14.87
N ASN A 232 -20.95 -15.33 14.18
CA ASN A 232 -20.14 -16.51 13.85
C ASN A 232 -19.00 -16.17 12.89
N GLU A 233 -19.24 -15.30 11.91
CA GLU A 233 -18.20 -14.91 10.96
C GLU A 233 -17.16 -14.00 11.63
N SER A 234 -17.61 -13.11 12.52
CA SER A 234 -16.73 -12.32 13.37
C SER A 234 -15.84 -13.21 14.26
N ARG A 235 -16.42 -14.24 14.89
CA ARG A 235 -15.68 -15.23 15.69
C ARG A 235 -14.60 -15.92 14.86
N ASP A 236 -14.94 -16.45 13.68
CA ASP A 236 -14.01 -17.18 12.83
C ASP A 236 -12.85 -16.29 12.34
N LEU A 237 -13.10 -15.00 12.10
CA LEU A 237 -12.07 -14.01 11.79
C LEU A 237 -11.14 -13.75 12.98
N PHE A 238 -11.68 -13.55 14.18
CA PHE A 238 -10.85 -13.35 15.36
C PHE A 238 -10.00 -14.58 15.70
N GLU A 239 -10.54 -15.80 15.56
CA GLU A 239 -9.76 -17.03 15.69
C GLU A 239 -8.61 -17.08 14.68
N SER A 240 -8.89 -16.70 13.44
CA SER A 240 -7.89 -16.67 12.38
C SER A 240 -6.80 -15.62 12.66
N ALA A 241 -7.17 -14.46 13.22
CA ALA A 241 -6.23 -13.42 13.65
C ALA A 241 -5.36 -13.88 14.83
N LEU A 242 -5.96 -14.51 15.84
CA LEU A 242 -5.27 -15.07 17.01
C LEU A 242 -4.39 -16.27 16.68
N ALA A 243 -4.68 -17.00 15.59
CA ALA A 243 -3.78 -18.03 15.08
C ALA A 243 -2.46 -17.44 14.56
N ARG A 244 -2.43 -16.14 14.18
CA ARG A 244 -1.22 -15.44 13.72
C ARG A 244 -0.51 -14.72 14.85
N ASP A 245 -1.28 -14.08 15.72
CA ASP A 245 -0.78 -13.47 16.94
C ASP A 245 -1.67 -13.84 18.14
N SER A 246 -1.28 -14.91 18.83
CA SER A 246 -2.03 -15.47 19.96
C SER A 246 -2.06 -14.58 21.20
N ASN A 247 -1.23 -13.54 21.27
CA ASN A 247 -1.13 -12.65 22.42
C ASN A 247 -1.61 -11.23 22.11
N ASN A 248 -2.23 -11.01 20.94
CA ASN A 248 -2.80 -9.72 20.59
C ASN A 248 -3.96 -9.37 21.54
N THR A 249 -3.72 -8.49 22.51
CA THR A 249 -4.69 -8.15 23.57
C THR A 249 -5.94 -7.47 23.03
N VAL A 250 -5.82 -6.66 21.97
CA VAL A 250 -6.95 -5.99 21.31
C VAL A 250 -7.86 -7.02 20.65
N VAL A 251 -7.29 -7.95 19.87
CA VAL A 251 -8.06 -9.01 19.22
C VAL A 251 -8.66 -9.96 20.26
N LEU A 252 -7.92 -10.33 21.30
CA LEU A 252 -8.43 -11.18 22.40
C LEU A 252 -9.62 -10.54 23.11
N LEU A 253 -9.58 -9.23 23.36
CA LEU A 253 -10.69 -8.51 23.99
C LEU A 253 -11.93 -8.51 23.09
N ASN A 254 -11.77 -8.20 21.81
CA ASN A 254 -12.87 -8.21 20.84
C ASN A 254 -13.46 -9.63 20.65
N TYR A 255 -12.60 -10.64 20.61
CA TYR A 255 -13.00 -12.04 20.58
C TYR A 255 -13.82 -12.43 21.82
N ALA A 256 -13.38 -12.04 23.01
CA ALA A 256 -14.11 -12.29 24.26
C ALA A 256 -15.50 -11.65 24.25
N ASN A 257 -15.62 -10.42 23.72
CA ASN A 257 -16.89 -9.73 23.56
C ASN A 257 -17.84 -10.51 22.62
N VAL A 258 -17.34 -10.97 21.48
CA VAL A 258 -18.14 -11.77 20.53
C VAL A 258 -18.55 -13.11 21.13
N LEU A 259 -17.65 -13.81 21.81
CA LEU A 259 -17.96 -15.08 22.50
C LEU A 259 -19.04 -14.89 23.57
N SER A 260 -18.99 -13.77 24.30
CA SER A 260 -20.03 -13.39 25.27
C SER A 260 -21.39 -13.20 24.59
N GLU A 261 -21.45 -12.52 23.44
CA GLU A 261 -22.69 -12.31 22.70
C GLU A 261 -23.26 -13.60 22.09
N ILE A 262 -22.40 -14.52 21.65
CA ILE A 262 -22.79 -15.86 21.18
C ILE A 262 -23.32 -16.72 22.34
N GLY A 263 -22.90 -16.43 23.57
CA GLY A 263 -23.21 -17.23 24.77
C GLY A 263 -22.19 -18.32 25.10
N ALA A 264 -21.02 -18.29 24.46
CA ALA A 264 -19.87 -19.15 24.76
C ALA A 264 -19.15 -18.67 26.04
N ASN A 265 -19.87 -18.65 27.16
CA ASN A 265 -19.46 -17.96 28.40
C ASN A 265 -18.12 -18.44 28.96
N SER A 266 -17.84 -19.74 28.90
CA SER A 266 -16.58 -20.30 29.41
C SER A 266 -15.36 -19.81 28.61
N GLU A 267 -15.51 -19.74 27.28
CA GLU A 267 -14.46 -19.29 26.36
C GLU A 267 -14.27 -17.77 26.43
N ALA A 268 -15.37 -17.01 26.58
CA ALA A 268 -15.35 -15.58 26.80
C ALA A 268 -14.57 -15.24 28.09
N GLU A 269 -14.89 -15.91 29.20
CA GLU A 269 -14.18 -15.71 30.48
C GLU A 269 -12.69 -16.05 30.39
N ALA A 270 -12.35 -17.16 29.72
CA ALA A 270 -10.96 -17.52 29.50
C ALA A 270 -10.20 -16.45 28.70
N SER A 271 -10.84 -15.88 27.68
CA SER A 271 -10.27 -14.83 26.84
C SER A 271 -10.06 -13.52 27.61
N TYR A 272 -11.04 -13.07 28.40
CA TYR A 272 -10.88 -11.91 29.27
C TYR A 272 -9.73 -12.07 30.27
N ARG A 273 -9.64 -13.24 30.92
CA ARG A 273 -8.54 -13.54 31.84
C ARG A 273 -7.19 -13.55 31.13
N ARG A 274 -7.13 -14.07 29.91
CA ARG A 274 -5.91 -14.09 29.10
C ARG A 274 -5.40 -12.69 28.79
N VAL A 275 -6.29 -11.74 28.48
CA VAL A 275 -5.90 -10.32 28.31
C VAL A 275 -5.29 -9.77 29.58
N ILE A 276 -5.93 -10.00 30.75
CA ILE A 276 -5.42 -9.54 32.06
C ILE A 276 -4.05 -10.16 32.41
N GLU A 277 -3.82 -11.42 32.03
CA GLU A 277 -2.53 -12.09 32.22
C GLU A 277 -1.40 -11.46 31.38
N ILE A 278 -1.72 -10.99 30.17
CA ILE A 278 -0.75 -10.40 29.25
C ILE A 278 -0.52 -8.93 29.61
N ASP A 279 -1.60 -8.18 29.82
CA ASP A 279 -1.60 -6.76 30.15
C ASP A 279 -2.59 -6.48 31.28
N ALA A 280 -2.05 -6.42 32.50
CA ALA A 280 -2.82 -6.16 33.70
C ALA A 280 -3.29 -4.70 33.82
N ASP A 281 -2.75 -3.77 33.02
CA ASP A 281 -3.09 -2.35 33.04
C ASP A 281 -4.13 -1.98 31.98
N TYR A 282 -4.57 -2.94 31.15
CA TYR A 282 -5.55 -2.70 30.11
C TYR A 282 -6.95 -2.47 30.69
N LYS A 283 -7.27 -1.21 31.02
CA LYS A 283 -8.52 -0.83 31.70
C LYS A 283 -9.80 -1.30 31.00
N GLU A 284 -9.79 -1.35 29.67
CA GLU A 284 -10.98 -1.73 28.90
C GLU A 284 -11.41 -3.19 29.16
N VAL A 285 -10.46 -4.12 29.34
CA VAL A 285 -10.83 -5.51 29.64
C VAL A 285 -11.58 -5.62 30.96
N TYR A 286 -11.20 -4.87 31.99
CA TYR A 286 -11.89 -4.91 33.27
C TYR A 286 -13.33 -4.41 33.16
N ARG A 287 -13.59 -3.37 32.36
CA ARG A 287 -14.96 -2.86 32.11
C ARG A 287 -15.81 -3.90 31.38
N ASN A 288 -15.29 -4.48 30.29
CA ASN A 288 -16.00 -5.46 29.49
C ASN A 288 -16.23 -6.76 30.27
N PHE A 289 -15.22 -7.21 31.03
CA PHE A 289 -15.34 -8.40 31.85
C PHE A 289 -16.30 -8.21 33.03
N ALA A 290 -16.30 -7.03 33.68
CA ALA A 290 -17.30 -6.70 34.68
C ALA A 290 -18.73 -6.75 34.11
N GLN A 291 -18.94 -6.20 32.91
CA GLN A 291 -20.23 -6.24 32.24
C GLN A 291 -20.67 -7.69 31.93
N PHE A 292 -19.75 -8.52 31.44
CA PHE A 292 -19.99 -9.95 31.20
C PHE A 292 -20.38 -10.68 32.51
N LEU A 293 -19.65 -10.45 33.60
CA LEU A 293 -19.92 -11.06 34.91
C LEU A 293 -21.27 -10.60 35.48
N TYR A 294 -21.61 -9.33 35.29
CA TYR A 294 -22.89 -8.76 35.69
C TYR A 294 -24.05 -9.44 34.94
N ASN A 295 -23.95 -9.60 33.63
CA ASN A 295 -24.93 -10.31 32.80
C ASN A 295 -25.06 -11.79 33.22
N SER A 296 -23.96 -12.38 33.68
CA SER A 296 -23.90 -13.73 34.26
C SER A 296 -24.38 -13.82 35.72
N LYS A 297 -24.88 -12.72 36.30
CA LYS A 297 -25.35 -12.59 37.70
C LYS A 297 -24.27 -12.84 38.77
N ARG A 298 -22.99 -12.72 38.40
CA ARG A 298 -21.83 -12.83 39.30
C ARG A 298 -21.43 -11.45 39.83
N TYR A 299 -22.35 -10.82 40.56
CA TYR A 299 -22.25 -9.40 40.93
C TYR A 299 -21.04 -9.05 41.81
N ALA A 300 -20.61 -9.94 42.69
CA ALA A 300 -19.44 -9.70 43.54
C ALA A 300 -18.15 -9.62 42.73
N GLU A 301 -17.96 -10.52 41.76
CA GLU A 301 -16.80 -10.52 40.89
C GLU A 301 -16.86 -9.38 39.87
N ALA A 302 -18.05 -9.04 39.36
CA ALA A 302 -18.23 -7.87 38.51
C ALA A 302 -17.79 -6.58 39.21
N LYS A 303 -18.10 -6.44 40.50
CA LYS A 303 -17.66 -5.30 41.31
C LYS A 303 -16.14 -5.24 41.46
N ASP A 304 -15.48 -6.37 41.76
CA ASP A 304 -14.01 -6.44 41.86
C ASP A 304 -13.33 -6.03 40.54
N MET A 305 -13.87 -6.47 39.39
CA MET A 305 -13.35 -6.05 38.09
C MET A 305 -13.57 -4.56 37.83
N MET A 306 -14.74 -4.02 38.20
CA MET A 306 -15.01 -2.58 38.03
C MET A 306 -14.06 -1.71 38.87
N GLU A 307 -13.74 -2.13 40.10
CA GLU A 307 -12.76 -1.42 40.95
C GLU A 307 -11.35 -1.39 40.35
N LYS A 308 -11.00 -2.35 39.49
CA LYS A 308 -9.72 -2.38 38.76
C LYS A 308 -9.74 -1.55 37.47
N ALA A 309 -10.91 -1.16 36.99
CA ALA A 309 -11.07 -0.39 35.76
C ALA A 309 -10.89 1.14 35.95
N ASP A 310 -10.95 1.61 37.21
CA ASP A 310 -10.80 3.01 37.62
C ASP A 310 -9.31 3.41 37.76
#